data_AF-A0A3A9ISE5-F1
#
_entry.id   AF-A0A3A9ISE5-F1
#
_cell.length_a   1.000
_cell.length_b   1.000
_cell.length_c   1.000
_cell.angle_alpha   90.00
_cell.angle_beta   90.00
_cell.angle_gamma   90.00
#
_symmetry.space_group_name_H-M   'P 1'
#
loop_
_entity.id
_entity.type
_entity.pdbx_description
1 polymer ?
#
loop_
_entity_poly.entity_id
_entity_poly.type
_entity_poly.pdbx_seq_one_letter_code
_entity_poly.pdbx_strand_id
1 'polypeptide(L)' 'MILRELGDYLAVQQKVSRRDLARHFHTSEDAVEAMLGVWMRKGRVIKRESRICGGSCCGKSEEVMFEWCDAGQIGIKIR' A
#
# COMPACT_ATOMS: atom_id res chain seq x y z
N MET A 1 -4.35 -18.87 -2.04
CA MET A 1 -4.85 -18.38 -0.73
C MET A 1 -4.66 -16.88 -0.73
N ILE A 2 -5.73 -16.15 -0.40
CA ILE A 2 -5.94 -14.70 -0.63
C ILE A 2 -4.74 -13.81 -0.30
N LEU A 3 -3.99 -14.11 0.76
CA LEU A 3 -2.78 -13.37 1.11
C LEU A 3 -1.80 -13.39 -0.08
N ARG A 4 -1.39 -14.58 -0.54
CA ARG A 4 -0.42 -14.71 -1.65
C ARG A 4 -0.91 -13.99 -2.92
N GLU A 5 -2.18 -14.18 -3.27
CA GLU A 5 -2.80 -13.52 -4.43
C GLU A 5 -2.77 -12.00 -4.31
N LEU A 6 -3.00 -11.45 -3.12
CA LEU A 6 -2.92 -10.02 -2.87
C LEU A 6 -1.49 -9.48 -3.02
N GLY A 7 -0.50 -10.21 -2.51
CA GLY A 7 0.91 -9.88 -2.70
C GLY A 7 1.34 -9.97 -4.16
N ASP A 8 0.96 -11.05 -4.87
CA ASP A 8 1.28 -11.29 -6.27
C ASP A 8 0.63 -10.23 -7.17
N TYR A 9 -0.64 -9.89 -6.90
CA TYR A 9 -1.33 -8.82 -7.60
C TYR A 9 -0.62 -7.47 -7.43
N LEU A 10 -0.24 -7.11 -6.20
CA LEU A 10 0.49 -5.88 -5.95
C LEU A 10 1.88 -5.89 -6.60
N ALA A 11 2.55 -7.04 -6.65
CA ALA A 11 3.84 -7.19 -7.34
C ALA A 11 3.70 -7.00 -8.86
N VAL A 12 2.61 -7.47 -9.47
CA VAL A 12 2.32 -7.24 -10.90
C VAL A 12 2.00 -5.77 -11.17
N GLN A 13 1.14 -5.18 -10.35
CA GLN A 13 0.69 -3.80 -10.55
C GLN A 13 1.72 -2.75 -10.13
N GLN A 14 2.73 -3.13 -9.34
CA GLN A 14 3.79 -2.30 -8.75
C GLN A 14 3.31 -1.25 -7.75
N LYS A 15 2.16 -0.61 -7.99
CA LYS A 15 1.58 0.42 -7.13
C LYS A 15 0.06 0.43 -7.23
N VAL A 16 -0.64 0.33 -6.09
CA VAL A 16 -2.11 0.29 -6.02
C VAL A 16 -2.61 1.01 -4.76
N SER A 17 -3.76 1.69 -4.86
CA SER A 17 -4.38 2.31 -3.69
C SER A 17 -4.98 1.27 -2.74
N ARG A 18 -5.02 1.59 -1.45
CA ARG A 18 -5.67 0.75 -0.44
C ARG A 18 -7.13 0.45 -0.78
N ARG A 19 -7.84 1.48 -1.27
CA ARG A 19 -9.25 1.39 -1.67
C ARG A 19 -9.46 0.48 -2.87
N ASP A 20 -8.58 0.53 -3.86
CA ASP A 20 -8.71 -0.32 -5.05
C ASP A 20 -8.39 -1.79 -4.72
N LEU A 21 -7.42 -2.04 -3.85
CA LEU A 21 -7.17 -3.39 -3.31
C LEU A 21 -8.39 -3.91 -2.54
N ALA A 22 -8.97 -3.10 -1.66
CA ALA A 22 -10.15 -3.47 -0.88
C ALA A 22 -11.33 -3.83 -1.80
N ARG A 23 -11.56 -3.03 -2.84
CA ARG A 23 -12.60 -3.29 -3.85
C ARG A 23 -12.33 -4.55 -4.68
N HIS A 24 -11.09 -4.75 -5.14
CA HIS A 24 -10.72 -5.87 -5.98
C HIS A 24 -10.81 -7.22 -5.23
N PHE A 25 -10.38 -7.25 -3.96
CA PHE A 25 -10.39 -8.45 -3.13
C PHE A 25 -11.65 -8.58 -2.26
N HIS A 26 -12.65 -7.71 -2.46
CA HIS A 26 -13.91 -7.69 -1.72
C HIS A 26 -13.71 -7.74 -0.19
N THR A 27 -12.79 -6.92 0.31
CA THR A 27 -12.41 -6.89 1.73
C THR A 27 -12.34 -5.45 2.25
N SER A 28 -12.16 -5.26 3.56
CA SER A 28 -12.01 -3.93 4.13
C SER A 28 -10.61 -3.38 3.92
N GLU A 29 -10.48 -2.05 3.91
CA GLU A 29 -9.19 -1.37 3.81
C GLU A 29 -8.23 -1.76 4.95
N ASP A 30 -8.76 -1.95 6.17
CA ASP A 30 -7.99 -2.42 7.32
C ASP A 30 -7.50 -3.87 7.15
N ALA A 31 -8.32 -4.72 6.54
CA ALA A 31 -7.93 -6.10 6.25
C ALA A 31 -6.83 -6.15 5.17
N VAL A 32 -6.89 -5.30 4.14
CA VAL A 32 -5.79 -5.14 3.16
C VAL A 32 -4.49 -4.77 3.87
N GLU A 33 -4.53 -3.79 4.77
CA GLU A 33 -3.36 -3.36 5.55
C GLU A 33 -2.79 -4.49 6.39
N ALA A 34 -3.64 -5.20 7.15
CA ALA A 34 -3.24 -6.32 7.99
C ALA A 34 -2.57 -7.44 7.15
N MET A 35 -3.15 -7.76 5.99
CA MET A 35 -2.61 -8.78 5.08
C MET A 35 -1.27 -8.34 4.46
N LEU A 36 -1.19 -7.10 3.98
CA LEU A 36 0.05 -6.57 3.39
C LEU A 36 1.18 -6.41 4.41
N GLY A 37 0.85 -6.28 5.70
CA GLY A 37 1.81 -6.19 6.80
C GLY A 37 2.82 -7.35 6.83
N VAL A 38 2.50 -8.51 6.25
CA VAL A 38 3.46 -9.63 6.09
C VAL A 38 4.60 -9.27 5.12
N TRP A 39 4.31 -8.61 4.00
CA TRP A 39 5.33 -8.18 3.03
C TRP A 39 6.02 -6.88 3.43
N MET A 40 5.32 -5.99 4.13
CA MET A 40 5.95 -4.79 4.70
C MET A 40 7.07 -5.17 5.67
N ARG A 41 6.82 -6.15 6.57
CA ARG A 41 7.85 -6.69 7.46
C ARG A 41 9.02 -7.35 6.72
N LYS A 42 8.79 -7.85 5.51
CA LYS A 42 9.83 -8.41 4.63
C LYS A 42 10.54 -7.36 3.77
N GLY A 43 10.15 -6.08 3.88
CA GLY A 43 10.68 -5.00 3.04
C GLY A 43 10.26 -5.09 1.57
N ARG A 44 9.21 -5.85 1.26
CA ARG A 44 8.72 -6.07 -0.11
C ARG A 44 7.55 -5.17 -0.49
N VAL A 45 6.94 -4.49 0.49
CA VAL A 45 5.84 -3.54 0.27
C VAL A 45 6.09 -2.31 1.13
N ILE A 46 5.83 -1.12 0.58
CA ILE A 46 5.87 0.14 1.32
C ILE A 46 4.48 0.79 1.28
N LYS A 47 4.01 1.24 2.44
CA LYS A 47 2.83 2.09 2.59
C LYS A 47 3.23 3.57 2.40
N ARG A 48 2.50 4.29 1.55
CA ARG A 48 2.64 5.73 1.34
C ARG A 48 1.33 6.40 1.70
N GLU A 49 1.38 7.30 2.67
CA GLU A 49 0.23 8.11 3.08
C GLU A 49 0.44 9.53 2.54
N SER A 50 -0.48 9.98 1.70
CA SER A 50 -0.51 11.36 1.20
C SER A 50 -1.61 12.12 1.90
N ARG A 51 -1.23 13.17 2.62
CA ARG A 51 -2.16 14.16 3.16
C ARG A 51 -2.14 15.34 2.21
N ILE A 52 -3.18 15.44 1.38
CA ILE A 52 -3.35 16.60 0.50
C ILE A 52 -3.97 17.72 1.35
N CYS A 53 -3.13 18.59 1.93
CA CYS A 53 -3.61 19.82 2.56
C CYS A 53 -3.63 20.97 1.54
N GLY A 54 -4.67 21.01 0.70
CA GLY A 54 -5.02 22.24 -0.01
C GLY A 54 -5.58 23.25 1.00
N GLY A 55 -5.03 24.46 1.04
CA GLY A 55 -5.22 25.42 2.13
C GLY A 55 -6.66 25.67 2.61
N SER A 56 -6.76 25.89 3.93
CA SER A 56 -7.81 26.65 4.63
C SER A 56 -9.28 26.35 4.29
N CYS A 57 -9.77 25.10 4.39
CA CYS A 57 -11.21 24.79 4.60
C CYS A 57 -11.52 23.27 4.59
N CYS A 58 -10.76 22.43 3.88
CA CYS A 58 -11.36 21.25 3.25
C CYS A 58 -11.12 19.88 3.91
N GLY A 59 -12.09 18.99 3.71
CA GLY A 59 -12.17 17.62 4.23
C GLY A 59 -10.92 16.78 3.99
N LYS A 60 -10.44 16.16 5.06
CA LYS A 60 -9.21 15.37 5.12
C LYS A 60 -9.41 14.04 4.40
N SER A 61 -9.16 13.98 3.09
CA SER A 61 -8.99 12.70 2.40
C SER A 61 -7.54 12.25 2.57
N GLU A 62 -7.33 11.23 3.40
CA GLU A 62 -6.04 10.54 3.50
C GLU A 62 -5.97 9.47 2.41
N GLU A 63 -5.11 9.69 1.41
CA GLU A 63 -4.90 8.72 0.34
C GLU A 63 -3.76 7.77 0.72
N VAL A 64 -4.05 6.47 0.76
CA VAL A 64 -3.08 5.43 1.07
C VAL A 64 -2.76 4.63 -0.18
N MET A 65 -1.48 4.60 -0.55
CA MET A 65 -0.93 3.81 -1.64
C MET A 65 0.02 2.74 -1.12
N PHE A 66 -0.01 1.56 -1.74
CA PHE A 66 0.99 0.52 -1.54
C PHE A 66 1.86 0.39 -2.78
N GLU A 67 3.16 0.29 -2.57
CA GLU A 67 4.18 0.10 -3.60
C GLU A 67 4.92 -1.20 -3.32
N TRP A 68 5.07 -2.06 -4.33
CA TRP A 68 5.94 -3.22 -4.26
C TRP A 68 7.41 -2.81 -4.38
N CYS A 69 8.28 -3.45 -3.63
CA CYS A 69 9.73 -3.23 -3.67
C CYS A 69 10.42 -4.53 -4.05
N ASP A 70 11.19 -4.47 -5.13
CA ASP A 70 12.07 -5.57 -5.50
C ASP A 70 13.23 -5.70 -4.51
N ALA A 71 13.71 -6.93 -4.34
CA ALA A 71 14.70 -7.30 -3.32
C ALA A 71 16.08 -6.61 -3.45
N GLY A 72 16.26 -5.70 -4.41
CA GLY A 72 17.47 -4.87 -4.58
C GLY A 72 17.34 -3.42 -4.15
N GLN A 73 16.15 -2.96 -3.73
CA GLN A 73 15.89 -1.54 -3.41
C GLN A 73 15.78 -1.21 -1.92
N ILE A 74 16.19 -2.11 -1.03
CA ILE A 74 16.51 -1.79 0.39
C ILE A 74 17.82 -0.98 0.47
N GLY A 75 17.92 0.06 -0.36
CA GLY A 75 18.93 1.09 -0.31
C GLY A 75 18.42 2.19 0.60
N ILE A 76 19.12 2.37 1.72
CA ILE A 76 19.01 3.46 2.68
C ILE A 76 18.64 4.76 1.95
N LYS A 77 17.41 5.28 2.13
CA LYS A 77 17.15 6.70 1.84
C LYS A 77 17.77 7.50 2.99
N ILE A 78 19.07 7.77 2.86
CA ILE A 78 19.74 8.80 3.67
C ILE A 78 19.08 10.12 3.26
N ARG A 79 18.37 10.75 4.20
CA ARG A 79 17.89 12.12 4.06
C ARG A 79 18.81 13.02 4.87
#